data_AF-A0A2N7IAA2-F1
#
_entry.id   AF-A0A2N7IAA2-F1
#
_cell.length_a   1.000
_cell.length_b   1.000
_cell.length_c   1.000
_cell.angle_alpha   90.00
_cell.angle_beta   90.00
_cell.angle_gamma   90.00
#
_symmetry.space_group_name_H-M   'P 1'
#
loop_
_entity.id
_entity.type
_entity.pdbx_description
1 polymer ?
#
loop_
_entity_poly.entity_id
_entity_poly.type
_entity_poly.pdbx_seq_one_letter_code
_entity_poly.pdbx_strand_id
1 'polypeptide(L)'
;MKMIVFILSFILMTPAAFANSAEKHVILLLWRGVTDAEQGFMDYLSQHVDVRFTILDANRDKAALKQHIKGLEYKNADLIYSFGTTITLNLLGTYSKPSDFRTNNTTPVVFSIVTDPVGSNLISDLSSKDRNFTGVSHIVPHEIQFKAIDKLNNISSLGVIYNADENNSVITANKMMELSEIYNKRVMLYPLNIDKSKSNSDLINLTINNMKRDGVDMAYLPPDSYIITQGGEVVSGLHSKGIPTFSATESPIRKHKALFGIVSRYYNVGQFAGYKAKNILKGTQKASDIPIESLSQYSYIVNIEAAQKLDYYPPVSILKISEVIGNSNDVN
;
A
#
# COMPACT_ATOMS: atom_id res chain seq x y z
N MET A 1 -3.35 70.40 -53.19
CA MET A 1 -2.28 69.98 -52.26
C MET A 1 -2.78 68.75 -51.50
N LYS A 2 -1.99 67.68 -51.44
CA LYS A 2 -2.42 66.30 -51.10
C LYS A 2 -2.87 66.14 -49.64
N MET A 3 -3.86 65.27 -49.49
CA MET A 3 -4.45 64.66 -48.30
C MET A 3 -3.41 63.91 -47.45
N ILE A 4 -3.41 64.12 -46.12
CA ILE A 4 -2.82 63.19 -45.13
C ILE A 4 -3.77 63.14 -43.93
N VAL A 5 -4.50 62.04 -43.82
CA VAL A 5 -5.27 61.65 -42.63
C VAL A 5 -4.38 60.71 -41.82
N PHE A 6 -3.97 61.12 -40.63
CA PHE A 6 -3.25 60.28 -39.69
C PHE A 6 -4.26 59.42 -38.91
N ILE A 7 -4.39 58.14 -39.27
CA ILE A 7 -5.13 57.16 -38.47
C ILE A 7 -4.19 56.67 -37.36
N LEU A 8 -4.44 57.11 -36.14
CA LEU A 8 -3.75 56.65 -34.94
C LEU A 8 -4.28 55.27 -34.57
N SER A 9 -3.56 54.21 -34.97
CA SER A 9 -3.89 52.84 -34.60
C SER A 9 -3.51 52.60 -33.14
N PHE A 10 -4.52 52.56 -32.26
CA PHE A 10 -4.37 52.14 -30.87
C PHE A 10 -4.22 50.61 -30.85
N ILE A 11 -2.98 50.12 -30.72
CA ILE A 11 -2.71 48.72 -30.42
C ILE A 11 -3.13 48.49 -28.96
N LEU A 12 -4.33 47.94 -28.77
CA LEU A 12 -4.75 47.36 -27.49
C LEU A 12 -3.84 46.17 -27.19
N MET A 13 -2.76 46.40 -26.43
CA MET A 13 -2.05 45.32 -25.74
C MET A 13 -3.00 44.74 -24.70
N THR A 14 -3.63 43.62 -25.02
CA THR A 14 -4.30 42.80 -24.01
C THR A 14 -3.23 42.33 -23.03
N PRO A 15 -3.41 42.56 -21.71
CA PRO A 15 -2.49 41.99 -20.74
C PRO A 15 -2.58 40.47 -20.90
N ALA A 16 -1.42 39.83 -21.09
CA ALA A 16 -1.32 38.38 -21.02
C ALA A 16 -1.87 37.97 -19.65
N ALA A 17 -3.07 37.39 -19.64
CA ALA A 17 -3.62 36.77 -18.46
C ALA A 17 -2.62 35.68 -18.08
N PHE A 18 -1.87 35.91 -17.00
CA PHE A 18 -1.24 34.81 -16.28
C PHE A 18 -2.39 33.86 -15.95
N ALA A 19 -2.46 32.74 -16.66
CA ALA A 19 -3.42 31.69 -16.36
C ALA A 19 -3.06 31.18 -14.98
N ASN A 20 -3.68 31.75 -13.95
CA ASN A 20 -3.62 31.22 -12.60
C ASN A 20 -4.29 29.85 -12.71
N SER A 21 -3.50 28.78 -12.64
CA SER A 21 -4.03 27.42 -12.62
C SER A 21 -5.04 27.37 -11.50
N ALA A 22 -6.33 27.19 -11.81
CA ALA A 22 -7.36 27.10 -10.79
C ALA A 22 -6.97 26.02 -9.76
N GLU A 23 -7.10 26.36 -8.46
CA GLU A 23 -6.81 25.46 -7.36
C GLU A 23 -7.54 24.13 -7.57
N LYS A 24 -6.79 23.03 -7.50
CA LYS A 24 -7.30 21.67 -7.69
C LYS A 24 -7.88 21.13 -6.40
N HIS A 25 -9.00 20.44 -6.47
CA HIS A 25 -9.61 19.78 -5.32
C HIS A 25 -9.37 18.28 -5.35
N VAL A 26 -8.62 17.79 -4.37
CA VAL A 26 -8.39 16.35 -4.19
C VAL A 26 -9.11 15.86 -2.94
N ILE A 27 -9.89 14.79 -3.08
CA ILE A 27 -10.54 14.11 -1.95
C ILE A 27 -9.73 12.87 -1.59
N LEU A 28 -9.33 12.75 -0.33
CA LEU A 28 -8.69 11.56 0.22
C LEU A 28 -9.75 10.72 0.94
N LEU A 29 -10.08 9.56 0.38
CA LEU A 29 -10.96 8.57 1.01
C LEU A 29 -10.11 7.55 1.79
N LEU A 30 -10.18 7.62 3.12
CA LEU A 30 -9.23 6.94 4.01
C LEU A 30 -9.94 5.93 4.92
N TRP A 31 -9.20 4.90 5.34
CA TRP A 31 -9.70 3.89 6.27
C TRP A 31 -9.44 4.22 7.74
N ARG A 32 -8.34 4.92 8.04
CA ARG A 32 -7.83 5.09 9.40
C ARG A 32 -7.06 6.40 9.60
N GLY A 33 -7.50 7.45 8.90
CA GLY A 33 -6.83 8.75 8.88
C GLY A 33 -5.55 8.74 8.03
N VAL A 34 -4.77 9.82 8.17
CA VAL A 34 -3.52 10.07 7.45
C VAL A 34 -2.41 9.16 7.98
N THR A 35 -1.81 8.38 7.10
CA THR A 35 -0.57 7.63 7.35
C THR A 35 0.59 8.28 6.60
N ASP A 36 1.80 7.72 6.75
CA ASP A 36 2.97 8.16 5.97
C ASP A 36 2.71 8.17 4.46
N ALA A 37 1.84 7.27 3.95
CA ALA A 37 1.48 7.25 2.54
C ALA A 37 0.67 8.49 2.11
N GLU A 38 -0.33 8.89 2.90
CA GLU A 38 -1.11 10.10 2.63
C GLU A 38 -0.23 11.34 2.79
N GLN A 39 0.66 11.35 3.79
CA GLN A 39 1.60 12.45 3.99
C GLN A 39 2.52 12.61 2.77
N GLY A 40 3.15 11.53 2.30
CA GLY A 40 3.99 11.55 1.10
C GLY A 40 3.23 11.93 -0.17
N PHE A 41 1.96 11.53 -0.29
CA PHE A 41 1.08 11.95 -1.38
C PHE A 41 0.81 13.46 -1.35
N MET A 42 0.39 13.99 -0.20
CA MET A 42 0.07 15.41 -0.03
C MET A 42 1.32 16.29 -0.21
N ASP A 43 2.43 15.93 0.43
CA ASP A 43 3.70 16.67 0.33
C ASP A 43 4.19 16.76 -1.11
N TYR A 44 4.18 15.62 -1.82
CA TYR A 44 4.57 15.61 -3.23
C TYR A 44 3.62 16.50 -4.05
N LEU A 45 2.31 16.34 -3.89
CA LEU A 45 1.35 17.02 -4.76
C LEU A 45 1.33 18.54 -4.54
N SER A 46 1.35 19.00 -3.29
CA SER A 46 1.38 20.42 -2.94
C SER A 46 2.63 21.16 -3.44
N GLN A 47 3.74 20.45 -3.64
CA GLN A 47 4.95 21.04 -4.24
C GLN A 47 4.82 21.24 -5.76
N HIS A 48 3.85 20.60 -6.42
CA HIS A 48 3.78 20.54 -7.88
C HIS A 48 2.47 21.06 -8.48
N VAL A 49 1.40 21.16 -7.69
CA VAL A 49 0.05 21.58 -8.09
C VAL A 49 -0.53 22.46 -6.98
N ASP A 50 -1.16 23.57 -7.36
CA ASP A 50 -1.98 24.35 -6.43
C ASP A 50 -3.23 23.53 -6.07
N VAL A 51 -3.31 23.04 -4.84
CA VAL A 51 -4.22 21.98 -4.45
C VAL A 51 -4.75 22.17 -3.03
N ARG A 52 -6.05 21.94 -2.87
CA ARG A 52 -6.71 21.74 -1.58
C ARG A 52 -7.14 20.31 -1.39
N PHE A 53 -7.04 19.83 -0.15
CA PHE A 53 -7.42 18.49 0.24
C PHE A 53 -8.72 18.46 1.05
N THR A 54 -9.54 17.45 0.83
CA THR A 54 -10.63 17.08 1.75
C THR A 54 -10.41 15.65 2.20
N ILE A 55 -10.27 15.46 3.50
CA ILE A 55 -10.06 14.15 4.10
C ILE A 55 -11.40 13.59 4.54
N LEU A 56 -11.74 12.41 4.01
CA LEU A 56 -12.90 11.62 4.40
C LEU A 56 -12.41 10.34 5.06
N ASP A 57 -12.22 10.39 6.38
CA ASP A 57 -11.83 9.23 7.17
C ASP A 57 -13.06 8.39 7.53
N ALA A 58 -13.03 7.12 7.14
CA ALA A 58 -14.05 6.14 7.52
C ALA A 58 -13.90 5.66 8.97
N ASN A 59 -12.79 5.98 9.65
CA ASN A 59 -12.52 5.57 11.03
C ASN A 59 -12.75 4.06 11.27
N ARG A 60 -12.30 3.25 10.30
CA ARG A 60 -12.45 1.79 10.28
C ARG A 60 -13.90 1.29 10.31
N ASP A 61 -14.85 2.12 9.93
CA ASP A 61 -16.27 1.81 9.88
C ASP A 61 -16.80 1.70 8.44
N LYS A 62 -17.41 0.55 8.12
CA LYS A 62 -17.92 0.28 6.76
C LYS A 62 -19.17 1.12 6.43
N ALA A 63 -19.97 1.52 7.42
CA ALA A 63 -21.15 2.33 7.19
C ALA A 63 -20.77 3.80 6.91
N ALA A 64 -19.82 4.35 7.67
CA ALA A 64 -19.22 5.66 7.44
C ALA A 64 -18.57 5.72 6.05
N LEU A 65 -17.82 4.67 5.65
CA LEU A 65 -17.28 4.56 4.30
C LEU A 65 -18.38 4.66 3.22
N LYS A 66 -19.47 3.89 3.38
CA LYS A 66 -20.60 3.93 2.42
C LYS A 66 -21.24 5.32 2.36
N GLN A 67 -21.35 6.03 3.49
CA GLN A 67 -21.87 7.40 3.53
C GLN A 67 -20.93 8.36 2.80
N HIS A 68 -19.62 8.27 3.04
CA HIS A 68 -18.62 9.09 2.34
C HIS A 68 -18.68 8.90 0.83
N ILE A 69 -18.74 7.64 0.36
CA ILE A 69 -18.82 7.31 -1.07
C ILE A 69 -20.07 7.91 -1.72
N LYS A 70 -21.25 7.75 -1.10
CA LYS A 70 -22.51 8.36 -1.60
C LYS A 70 -22.43 9.89 -1.68
N GLY A 71 -21.66 10.52 -0.80
CA GLY A 71 -21.50 11.97 -0.79
C GLY A 71 -20.50 12.51 -1.82
N LEU A 72 -19.73 11.67 -2.52
CA LEU A 72 -18.66 12.12 -3.42
C LEU A 72 -19.18 12.92 -4.62
N GLU A 73 -20.33 12.53 -5.18
CA GLU A 73 -20.92 13.17 -6.37
C GLU A 73 -21.21 14.66 -6.16
N TYR A 74 -21.50 15.06 -4.91
CA TYR A 74 -21.82 16.44 -4.55
C TYR A 74 -20.59 17.28 -4.18
N LYS A 75 -19.39 16.69 -4.18
CA LYS A 75 -18.17 17.36 -3.72
C LYS A 75 -17.28 17.91 -4.85
N ASN A 76 -17.61 17.65 -6.12
CA ASN A 76 -16.92 18.20 -7.31
C ASN A 76 -15.38 18.12 -7.23
N ALA A 77 -14.83 16.93 -6.99
CA ALA A 77 -13.39 16.74 -6.94
C ALA A 77 -12.76 16.71 -8.34
N ASP A 78 -11.56 17.25 -8.49
CA ASP A 78 -10.73 17.04 -9.69
C ASP A 78 -10.09 15.64 -9.70
N LEU A 79 -9.85 15.05 -8.51
CA LEU A 79 -9.26 13.72 -8.35
C LEU A 79 -9.63 13.12 -6.99
N ILE A 80 -9.78 11.79 -6.94
CA ILE A 80 -9.98 11.05 -5.69
C ILE A 80 -8.76 10.18 -5.42
N TYR A 81 -8.22 10.30 -4.21
CA TYR A 81 -7.25 9.38 -3.66
C TYR A 81 -7.97 8.32 -2.82
N SER A 82 -7.61 7.05 -2.99
CA SER A 82 -8.20 5.92 -2.26
C SER A 82 -7.14 5.09 -1.55
N PHE A 83 -7.25 4.93 -0.23
CA PHE A 83 -6.28 4.16 0.57
C PHE A 83 -6.67 2.68 0.73
N GLY A 84 -5.82 1.79 0.23
CA GLY A 84 -5.88 0.37 0.52
C GLY A 84 -6.93 -0.41 -0.28
N THR A 85 -6.83 -1.73 -0.22
CA THR A 85 -7.70 -2.65 -0.98
C THR A 85 -9.18 -2.48 -0.62
N THR A 86 -9.52 -2.39 0.67
CA THR A 86 -10.92 -2.30 1.13
C THR A 86 -11.63 -1.05 0.61
N ILE A 87 -11.01 0.12 0.76
CA ILE A 87 -11.62 1.39 0.32
C ILE A 87 -11.76 1.38 -1.20
N THR A 88 -10.70 0.97 -1.89
CA THR A 88 -10.65 0.97 -3.36
C THR A 88 -11.71 0.05 -3.95
N LEU A 89 -11.91 -1.15 -3.41
CA LEU A 89 -12.96 -2.07 -3.87
C LEU A 89 -14.38 -1.58 -3.52
N ASN A 90 -14.57 -0.88 -2.40
CA ASN A 90 -15.89 -0.29 -2.10
C ASN A 90 -16.19 0.89 -3.01
N LEU A 91 -15.17 1.66 -3.40
CA LEU A 91 -15.30 2.80 -4.30
C LEU A 91 -15.45 2.38 -5.76
N LEU A 92 -14.72 1.37 -6.23
CA LEU A 92 -14.64 1.02 -7.65
C LEU A 92 -15.35 -0.29 -8.01
N GLY A 93 -15.57 -1.19 -7.05
CA GLY A 93 -16.01 -2.56 -7.32
C GLY A 93 -14.91 -3.42 -7.93
N THR A 94 -15.27 -4.60 -8.41
CA THR A 94 -14.36 -5.50 -9.16
C THR A 94 -14.50 -5.27 -10.66
N TYR A 95 -13.60 -5.82 -11.47
CA TYR A 95 -13.71 -5.77 -12.93
C TYR A 95 -14.97 -6.50 -13.43
N SER A 96 -15.36 -7.59 -12.76
CA SER A 96 -16.56 -8.38 -13.08
C SER A 96 -17.86 -7.80 -12.52
N LYS A 97 -17.75 -6.95 -11.50
CA LYS A 97 -18.89 -6.28 -10.84
C LYS A 97 -18.47 -4.84 -10.48
N PRO A 98 -18.39 -3.93 -11.47
CA PRO A 98 -18.04 -2.55 -11.21
C PRO A 98 -19.10 -1.89 -10.33
N SER A 99 -18.68 -0.96 -9.49
CA SER A 99 -19.60 -0.13 -8.70
C SER A 99 -20.27 0.95 -9.55
N ASP A 100 -21.39 1.50 -9.06
CA ASP A 100 -22.06 2.64 -9.70
C ASP A 100 -21.13 3.85 -9.87
N PHE A 101 -20.24 4.09 -8.90
CA PHE A 101 -19.23 5.15 -9.00
C PHE A 101 -18.29 4.91 -10.18
N ARG A 102 -17.79 3.67 -10.35
CA ARG A 102 -16.91 3.31 -11.47
C ARG A 102 -17.61 3.45 -12.82
N THR A 103 -18.91 3.17 -12.91
CA THR A 103 -19.64 3.22 -14.19
C THR A 103 -20.14 4.62 -14.54
N ASN A 104 -20.53 5.42 -13.55
CA ASN A 104 -21.26 6.67 -13.78
C ASN A 104 -20.43 7.93 -13.51
N ASN A 105 -19.26 7.82 -12.86
CA ASN A 105 -18.43 8.95 -12.50
C ASN A 105 -17.15 9.01 -13.35
N THR A 106 -16.81 10.19 -13.87
CA THR A 106 -15.61 10.41 -14.70
C THR A 106 -14.41 10.93 -13.91
N THR A 107 -14.58 11.24 -12.63
CA THR A 107 -13.51 11.74 -11.75
C THR A 107 -12.40 10.70 -11.66
N PRO A 108 -11.14 11.07 -11.98
CA PRO A 108 -10.06 10.11 -11.94
C PRO A 108 -9.74 9.68 -10.50
N VAL A 109 -9.42 8.40 -10.34
CA VAL A 109 -9.02 7.84 -9.04
C VAL A 109 -7.54 7.43 -9.07
N VAL A 110 -6.79 7.80 -8.05
CA VAL A 110 -5.44 7.26 -7.78
C VAL A 110 -5.48 6.50 -6.47
N PHE A 111 -5.45 5.18 -6.54
CA PHE A 111 -5.32 4.37 -5.33
C PHE A 111 -3.86 4.25 -4.88
N SER A 112 -3.68 4.02 -3.59
CA SER A 112 -2.40 3.72 -2.97
C SER A 112 -2.59 2.60 -1.95
N ILE A 113 -1.51 1.93 -1.56
CA ILE A 113 -1.52 0.86 -0.54
C ILE A 113 -2.47 -0.31 -0.89
N VAL A 114 -2.83 -0.50 -2.16
CA VAL A 114 -3.47 -1.74 -2.61
C VAL A 114 -2.44 -2.87 -2.58
N THR A 115 -2.85 -4.06 -2.16
CA THR A 115 -1.94 -5.21 -2.02
C THR A 115 -1.69 -5.90 -3.36
N ASP A 116 -2.78 -6.25 -4.05
CA ASP A 116 -2.74 -6.93 -5.34
C ASP A 116 -4.00 -6.55 -6.12
N PRO A 117 -3.90 -5.59 -7.06
CA PRO A 117 -5.03 -5.16 -7.89
C PRO A 117 -5.63 -6.28 -8.75
N VAL A 118 -4.82 -7.27 -9.16
CA VAL A 118 -5.28 -8.41 -9.97
C VAL A 118 -5.93 -9.45 -9.06
N GLY A 119 -5.22 -9.89 -8.02
CA GLY A 119 -5.73 -10.87 -7.06
C GLY A 119 -6.98 -10.41 -6.30
N SER A 120 -7.17 -9.09 -6.14
CA SER A 120 -8.41 -8.52 -5.58
C SER A 120 -9.56 -8.36 -6.59
N ASN A 121 -9.35 -8.77 -7.84
CA ASN A 121 -10.26 -8.57 -8.96
C ASN A 121 -10.60 -7.10 -9.23
N LEU A 122 -9.79 -6.13 -8.80
CA LEU A 122 -10.01 -4.72 -9.17
C LEU A 122 -9.87 -4.52 -10.69
N ILE A 123 -8.87 -5.19 -11.26
CA ILE A 123 -8.57 -5.27 -12.69
C ILE A 123 -8.38 -6.75 -13.10
N SER A 124 -8.58 -7.07 -14.37
CA SER A 124 -8.28 -8.39 -14.93
C SER A 124 -6.78 -8.66 -15.02
N ASP A 125 -6.01 -7.63 -15.38
CA ASP A 125 -4.58 -7.68 -15.63
C ASP A 125 -4.00 -6.25 -15.67
N LEU A 126 -2.67 -6.14 -15.57
CA LEU A 126 -1.96 -4.85 -15.51
C LEU A 126 -2.00 -4.05 -16.82
N SER A 127 -2.32 -4.68 -17.95
CA SER A 127 -2.43 -4.01 -19.25
C SER A 127 -3.79 -3.35 -19.47
N SER A 128 -4.78 -3.63 -18.61
CA SER A 128 -6.13 -3.08 -18.68
C SER A 128 -6.12 -1.54 -18.81
N LYS A 129 -6.75 -1.04 -19.87
CA LYS A 129 -6.88 0.40 -20.21
C LYS A 129 -8.29 0.95 -20.04
N ASP A 130 -9.30 0.11 -19.97
CA ASP A 130 -10.70 0.52 -19.79
C ASP A 130 -11.00 0.87 -18.32
N ARG A 131 -10.44 1.99 -17.88
CA ARG A 131 -10.53 2.50 -16.50
C ARG A 131 -10.26 4.00 -16.42
N ASN A 132 -10.97 4.68 -15.54
CA ASN A 132 -10.70 6.07 -15.13
C ASN A 132 -9.78 6.16 -13.89
N PHE A 133 -9.17 5.06 -13.48
CA PHE A 133 -8.35 5.00 -12.28
C PHE A 133 -6.97 4.43 -12.57
N THR A 134 -5.99 4.76 -11.75
CA THR A 134 -4.65 4.15 -11.69
C THR A 134 -4.23 4.03 -10.23
N GLY A 135 -2.99 3.61 -9.96
CA GLY A 135 -2.50 3.60 -8.61
C GLY A 135 -1.16 2.93 -8.39
N VAL A 136 -0.87 2.73 -7.12
CA VAL A 136 0.39 2.13 -6.66
C VAL A 136 0.09 0.96 -5.73
N SER A 137 0.66 -0.21 -6.03
CA SER A 137 0.71 -1.32 -5.09
C SER A 137 1.87 -1.10 -4.11
N HIS A 138 1.62 -1.28 -2.81
CA HIS A 138 2.67 -1.09 -1.81
C HIS A 138 3.50 -2.35 -1.56
N ILE A 139 2.97 -3.52 -1.93
CA ILE A 139 3.63 -4.77 -1.66
C ILE A 139 4.67 -5.01 -2.75
N VAL A 140 5.88 -5.29 -2.30
CA VAL A 140 6.92 -5.85 -3.17
C VAL A 140 6.34 -7.13 -3.77
N PRO A 141 6.39 -7.32 -5.10
CA PRO A 141 5.80 -8.48 -5.76
C PRO A 141 6.09 -9.76 -4.97
N HIS A 142 5.03 -10.51 -4.64
CA HIS A 142 5.11 -11.67 -3.75
C HIS A 142 6.17 -12.68 -4.18
N GLU A 143 6.37 -12.84 -5.50
CA GLU A 143 7.42 -13.69 -6.06
C GLU A 143 8.84 -13.21 -5.69
N ILE A 144 9.10 -11.90 -5.64
CA ILE A 144 10.38 -11.34 -5.21
C ILE A 144 10.61 -11.64 -3.73
N GLN A 145 9.59 -11.47 -2.88
CA GLN A 145 9.67 -11.81 -1.46
C GLN A 145 9.90 -13.31 -1.26
N PHE A 146 9.18 -14.14 -2.00
CA PHE A 146 9.32 -15.60 -1.93
C PHE A 146 10.72 -16.06 -2.35
N LYS A 147 11.26 -15.54 -3.46
CA LYS A 147 12.64 -15.80 -3.89
C LYS A 147 13.67 -15.37 -2.85
N ALA A 148 13.40 -14.31 -2.10
CA ALA A 148 14.30 -13.89 -1.04
C ALA A 148 14.25 -14.82 0.17
N ILE A 149 13.05 -15.28 0.57
CA ILE A 149 12.88 -16.33 1.58
C ILE A 149 13.56 -17.63 1.13
N ASP A 150 13.51 -17.94 -0.17
CA ASP A 150 14.14 -19.13 -0.73
C ASP A 150 15.67 -19.13 -0.62
N LYS A 151 16.29 -17.94 -0.65
CA LYS A 151 17.74 -17.76 -0.46
C LYS A 151 18.18 -17.84 1.01
N LEU A 152 17.25 -17.97 1.96
CA LEU A 152 17.58 -18.04 3.38
C LEU A 152 18.03 -19.45 3.77
N ASN A 153 19.06 -19.52 4.61
CA ASN A 153 19.59 -20.79 5.09
C ASN A 153 18.61 -21.46 6.06
N ASN A 154 18.50 -22.78 6.00
CA ASN A 154 17.72 -23.60 6.93
C ASN A 154 16.22 -23.25 7.01
N ILE A 155 15.65 -22.67 5.95
CA ILE A 155 14.21 -22.38 5.86
C ILE A 155 13.58 -23.30 4.80
N SER A 156 13.07 -24.46 5.22
CA SER A 156 12.38 -25.41 4.34
C SER A 156 10.87 -25.24 4.36
N SER A 157 10.34 -24.55 5.38
CA SER A 157 8.91 -24.35 5.56
C SER A 157 8.51 -22.96 6.05
N LEU A 158 7.40 -22.47 5.51
CA LEU A 158 6.84 -21.16 5.80
C LEU A 158 5.44 -21.30 6.38
N GLY A 159 5.17 -20.65 7.50
CA GLY A 159 3.83 -20.51 8.06
C GLY A 159 3.29 -19.09 7.81
N VAL A 160 2.22 -18.95 7.04
CA VAL A 160 1.59 -17.65 6.79
C VAL A 160 0.51 -17.42 7.83
N ILE A 161 0.74 -16.49 8.75
CA ILE A 161 -0.25 -16.08 9.74
C ILE A 161 -1.06 -14.90 9.19
N TYR A 162 -2.36 -15.06 9.00
CA TYR A 162 -3.17 -14.07 8.25
C TYR A 162 -4.56 -13.90 8.86
N ASN A 163 -5.12 -12.69 8.78
CA ASN A 163 -6.52 -12.48 9.16
C ASN A 163 -7.45 -12.94 8.03
N ALA A 164 -8.35 -13.89 8.34
CA ALA A 164 -9.32 -14.41 7.37
C ALA A 164 -10.40 -13.38 6.99
N ASP A 165 -10.59 -12.34 7.81
CA ASP A 165 -11.56 -11.27 7.57
C ASP A 165 -10.99 -10.09 6.75
N GLU A 166 -9.70 -10.13 6.40
CA GLU A 166 -9.01 -9.09 5.62
C GLU A 166 -8.59 -9.60 4.24
N ASN A 167 -9.22 -9.07 3.18
CA ASN A 167 -8.99 -9.50 1.81
C ASN A 167 -7.51 -9.38 1.38
N ASN A 168 -6.82 -8.32 1.79
CA ASN A 168 -5.37 -8.12 1.60
C ASN A 168 -4.54 -9.28 2.18
N SER A 169 -4.90 -9.75 3.37
CA SER A 169 -4.24 -10.87 4.06
C SER A 169 -4.55 -12.19 3.37
N VAL A 170 -5.81 -12.43 3.01
CA VAL A 170 -6.26 -13.64 2.27
C VAL A 170 -5.59 -13.75 0.90
N ILE A 171 -5.56 -12.66 0.11
CA ILE A 171 -4.90 -12.65 -1.20
C ILE A 171 -3.42 -12.99 -1.07
N THR A 172 -2.74 -12.40 -0.08
CA THR A 172 -1.33 -12.68 0.16
C THR A 172 -1.11 -14.14 0.57
N ALA A 173 -1.96 -14.70 1.44
CA ALA A 173 -1.91 -16.11 1.83
C ALA A 173 -2.08 -17.05 0.63
N ASN A 174 -3.09 -16.80 -0.21
CA ASN A 174 -3.31 -17.57 -1.43
C ASN A 174 -2.11 -17.45 -2.38
N LYS A 175 -1.52 -16.25 -2.53
CA LYS A 175 -0.37 -16.06 -3.40
C LYS A 175 0.87 -16.81 -2.91
N MET A 176 1.08 -16.87 -1.59
CA MET A 176 2.14 -17.69 -0.99
C MET A 176 1.91 -19.19 -1.24
N MET A 177 0.66 -19.66 -1.21
CA MET A 177 0.34 -21.05 -1.59
C MET A 177 0.58 -21.34 -3.07
N GLU A 178 0.21 -20.43 -3.99
CA GLU A 178 0.54 -20.61 -5.42
C GLU A 178 2.06 -20.69 -5.64
N LEU A 179 2.82 -19.82 -4.99
CA LEU A 179 4.29 -19.84 -5.08
C LEU A 179 4.90 -21.07 -4.40
N SER A 180 4.26 -21.61 -3.35
CA SER A 180 4.63 -22.89 -2.74
C SER A 180 4.72 -24.02 -3.77
N GLU A 181 3.72 -24.10 -4.64
CA GLU A 181 3.64 -25.13 -5.69
C GLU A 181 4.70 -24.91 -6.78
N ILE A 182 4.88 -23.65 -7.22
CA ILE A 182 5.84 -23.30 -8.27
C ILE A 182 7.29 -23.55 -7.83
N TYR A 183 7.62 -23.22 -6.58
CA TYR A 183 8.98 -23.30 -6.04
C TYR A 183 9.24 -24.58 -5.22
N ASN A 184 8.27 -25.49 -5.13
CA ASN A 184 8.36 -26.73 -4.34
C ASN A 184 8.83 -26.50 -2.89
N LYS A 185 8.34 -25.45 -2.24
CA LYS A 185 8.63 -25.11 -0.84
C LYS A 185 7.39 -25.29 0.00
N ARG A 186 7.49 -25.91 1.18
CA ARG A 186 6.34 -26.18 2.05
C ARG A 186 5.76 -24.89 2.65
N VAL A 187 4.53 -24.54 2.28
CA VAL A 187 3.79 -23.41 2.88
C VAL A 187 2.55 -23.92 3.60
N MET A 188 2.27 -23.37 4.78
CA MET A 188 1.08 -23.68 5.58
C MET A 188 0.38 -22.40 5.99
N LEU A 189 -0.95 -22.42 5.99
CA LEU A 189 -1.77 -21.25 6.30
C LEU A 189 -2.34 -21.33 7.71
N TYR A 190 -2.23 -20.23 8.44
CA TYR A 190 -2.67 -20.10 9.83
C TYR A 190 -3.63 -18.90 9.96
N PRO A 191 -4.95 -19.12 9.82
CA PRO A 191 -5.93 -18.05 9.92
C PRO A 191 -6.07 -17.55 11.36
N LEU A 192 -6.13 -16.23 11.52
CA LEU A 192 -6.52 -15.54 12.74
C LEU A 192 -7.88 -14.87 12.53
N ASN A 193 -8.89 -15.32 13.27
CA ASN A 193 -10.20 -14.67 13.28
C ASN A 193 -10.21 -13.61 14.39
N ILE A 194 -9.69 -12.43 14.06
CA ILE A 194 -9.47 -11.36 15.04
C ILE A 194 -10.80 -10.76 15.50
N ASP A 195 -11.09 -10.89 16.80
CA ASP A 195 -12.22 -10.23 17.44
C ASP A 195 -11.79 -8.90 18.02
N LYS A 196 -12.34 -7.79 17.51
CA LYS A 196 -11.98 -6.44 17.96
C LYS A 196 -12.56 -6.06 19.31
N SER A 197 -13.50 -6.85 19.85
CA SER A 197 -14.19 -6.56 21.11
C SER A 197 -13.48 -7.12 22.34
N LYS A 198 -12.47 -7.97 22.14
CA LYS A 198 -11.78 -8.68 23.23
C LYS A 198 -10.30 -8.90 22.91
N SER A 199 -9.56 -9.41 23.89
CA SER A 199 -8.19 -9.87 23.67
C SER A 199 -8.17 -11.09 22.74
N ASN A 200 -7.15 -11.17 21.88
CA ASN A 200 -6.91 -12.29 20.97
C ASN A 200 -5.70 -13.15 21.40
N SER A 201 -5.16 -12.93 22.61
CA SER A 201 -3.94 -13.59 23.10
C SER A 201 -4.01 -15.12 23.05
N ASP A 202 -5.12 -15.73 23.49
CA ASP A 202 -5.27 -17.18 23.48
C ASP A 202 -5.29 -17.76 22.06
N LEU A 203 -5.96 -17.07 21.13
CA LEU A 203 -6.00 -17.43 19.72
C LEU A 203 -4.59 -17.36 19.10
N ILE A 204 -3.84 -16.30 19.40
CA ILE A 204 -2.47 -16.10 18.92
C ILE A 204 -1.56 -17.19 19.47
N ASN A 205 -1.60 -17.43 20.78
CA ASN A 205 -0.80 -18.45 21.45
C ASN A 205 -1.09 -19.86 20.92
N LEU A 206 -2.37 -20.20 20.74
CA LEU A 206 -2.78 -21.48 20.13
C LEU A 206 -2.23 -21.63 18.71
N THR A 207 -2.37 -20.59 17.89
CA THR A 207 -1.88 -20.57 16.51
C THR A 207 -0.36 -20.77 16.46
N ILE A 208 0.39 -20.05 17.28
CA ILE A 208 1.86 -20.16 17.36
C ILE A 208 2.29 -21.55 17.84
N ASN A 209 1.59 -22.14 18.81
CA ASN A 209 1.86 -23.51 19.26
C ASN A 209 1.60 -24.54 18.15
N ASN A 210 0.54 -24.35 17.36
CA ASN A 210 0.28 -25.18 16.18
C ASN A 210 1.41 -25.03 15.14
N MET A 211 1.83 -23.80 14.81
CA MET A 211 2.97 -23.56 13.91
C MET A 211 4.23 -24.29 14.38
N LYS A 212 4.53 -24.25 15.68
CA LYS A 212 5.69 -24.95 16.24
C LYS A 212 5.56 -26.47 16.11
N ARG A 213 4.38 -27.03 16.42
CA ARG A 213 4.10 -28.46 16.30
C ARG A 213 4.22 -28.95 14.87
N ASP A 214 3.74 -28.15 13.92
CA ASP A 214 3.77 -28.46 12.49
C ASP A 214 5.18 -28.22 11.86
N GLY A 215 6.15 -27.83 12.68
CA GLY A 215 7.55 -27.68 12.30
C GLY A 215 7.82 -26.49 11.38
N VAL A 216 7.11 -25.37 11.55
CA VAL A 216 7.35 -24.14 10.79
C VAL A 216 8.75 -23.58 11.09
N ASP A 217 9.56 -23.38 10.04
CA ASP A 217 10.90 -22.79 10.18
C ASP A 217 10.86 -21.26 10.18
N MET A 218 9.91 -20.64 9.47
CA MET A 218 9.74 -19.20 9.42
C MET A 218 8.27 -18.81 9.33
N ALA A 219 7.89 -17.75 10.01
CA ALA A 219 6.58 -17.15 9.87
C ALA A 219 6.60 -16.02 8.84
N TYR A 220 5.64 -15.99 7.93
CA TYR A 220 5.40 -14.88 7.03
C TYR A 220 4.28 -13.99 7.58
N LEU A 221 4.58 -12.70 7.70
CA LEU A 221 3.66 -11.67 8.17
C LEU A 221 3.14 -10.85 6.97
N PRO A 222 1.88 -11.05 6.52
CA PRO A 222 1.28 -10.33 5.41
C PRO A 222 1.04 -8.84 5.71
N PRO A 223 0.61 -8.03 4.71
CA PRO A 223 0.18 -6.63 4.92
C PRO A 223 -1.16 -6.54 5.67
N ASP A 224 -1.22 -7.16 6.84
CA ASP A 224 -2.40 -7.30 7.67
C ASP A 224 -2.51 -6.15 8.66
N SER A 225 -3.70 -5.56 8.79
CA SER A 225 -3.87 -4.37 9.63
C SER A 225 -3.64 -4.65 11.12
N TYR A 226 -4.06 -5.81 11.61
CA TYR A 226 -3.84 -6.20 13.00
C TYR A 226 -2.36 -6.45 13.26
N ILE A 227 -1.67 -7.19 12.38
CA ILE A 227 -0.23 -7.44 12.54
C ILE A 227 0.59 -6.14 12.43
N ILE A 228 0.22 -5.23 11.54
CA ILE A 228 0.89 -3.94 11.39
C ILE A 228 0.74 -3.07 12.66
N THR A 229 -0.47 -3.03 13.24
CA THR A 229 -0.78 -2.10 14.33
C THR A 229 -0.55 -2.68 15.72
N GLN A 230 -0.74 -3.99 15.90
CA GLN A 230 -0.78 -4.71 17.17
C GLN A 230 0.04 -6.02 17.14
N GLY A 231 0.90 -6.21 16.15
CA GLY A 231 1.64 -7.47 15.96
C GLY A 231 2.73 -7.76 16.98
N GLY A 232 2.95 -6.92 18.00
CA GLY A 232 3.97 -7.15 19.03
C GLY A 232 3.83 -8.50 19.73
N GLU A 233 2.61 -8.89 20.10
CA GLU A 233 2.32 -10.20 20.71
C GLU A 233 2.59 -11.36 19.73
N VAL A 234 2.20 -11.20 18.46
CA VAL A 234 2.44 -12.18 17.41
C VAL A 234 3.94 -12.40 17.20
N VAL A 235 4.70 -11.33 16.99
CA VAL A 235 6.14 -11.41 16.73
C VAL A 235 6.89 -11.96 17.93
N SER A 236 6.63 -11.42 19.12
CA SER A 236 7.31 -11.87 20.35
C SER A 236 6.98 -13.33 20.69
N GLY A 237 5.73 -13.75 20.49
CA GLY A 237 5.28 -15.13 20.67
C GLY A 237 6.00 -16.09 19.70
N LEU A 238 6.06 -15.76 18.42
CA LEU A 238 6.79 -16.54 17.42
C LEU A 238 8.27 -16.67 17.78
N HIS A 239 8.91 -15.57 18.14
CA HIS A 239 10.32 -15.57 18.52
C HIS A 239 10.58 -16.36 19.80
N SER A 240 9.67 -16.34 20.76
CA SER A 240 9.78 -17.16 21.98
C SER A 240 9.76 -18.67 21.73
N LYS A 241 9.20 -19.09 20.58
CA LYS A 241 9.21 -20.48 20.11
C LYS A 241 10.37 -20.78 19.14
N GLY A 242 11.26 -19.81 18.93
CA GLY A 242 12.37 -19.89 17.98
C GLY A 242 11.95 -19.83 16.52
N ILE A 243 10.78 -19.26 16.21
CA ILE A 243 10.30 -19.11 14.82
C ILE A 243 10.65 -17.70 14.34
N PRO A 244 11.66 -17.52 13.46
CA PRO A 244 11.95 -16.23 12.82
C PRO A 244 10.78 -15.73 11.96
N THR A 245 10.76 -14.42 11.69
CA THR A 245 9.67 -13.77 10.96
C THR A 245 10.15 -13.03 9.72
N PHE A 246 9.55 -13.31 8.57
CA PHE A 246 9.62 -12.46 7.38
C PHE A 246 8.39 -11.54 7.34
N SER A 247 8.57 -10.23 7.18
CA SER A 247 7.46 -9.29 7.04
C SER A 247 7.35 -8.73 5.64
N ALA A 248 6.11 -8.69 5.13
CA ALA A 248 5.77 -8.07 3.86
C ALA A 248 5.75 -6.53 3.92
N THR A 249 5.75 -5.94 5.13
CA THR A 249 5.64 -4.50 5.36
C THR A 249 6.66 -4.00 6.37
N GLU A 250 6.96 -2.70 6.33
CA GLU A 250 8.01 -2.09 7.16
C GLU A 250 7.66 -2.07 8.66
N SER A 251 6.39 -1.84 8.99
CA SER A 251 5.95 -1.57 10.37
C SER A 251 6.25 -2.73 11.34
N PRO A 252 5.96 -4.01 11.03
CA PRO A 252 6.29 -5.11 11.95
C PRO A 252 7.79 -5.22 12.25
N ILE A 253 8.66 -4.88 11.29
CA ILE A 253 10.12 -4.93 11.47
C ILE A 253 10.57 -3.82 12.44
N ARG A 254 10.11 -2.59 12.20
CA ARG A 254 10.53 -1.42 12.98
C ARG A 254 9.86 -1.30 14.35
N LYS A 255 8.56 -1.61 14.44
CA LYS A 255 7.75 -1.39 15.66
C LYS A 255 7.63 -2.62 16.53
N HIS A 256 7.61 -3.80 15.93
CA HIS A 256 7.33 -5.07 16.63
C HIS A 256 8.54 -6.02 16.63
N LYS A 257 9.69 -5.55 16.15
CA LYS A 257 10.95 -6.31 16.06
C LYS A 257 10.85 -7.58 15.21
N ALA A 258 10.04 -7.59 14.16
CA ALA A 258 10.09 -8.69 13.19
C ALA A 258 11.50 -8.75 12.59
N LEU A 259 12.03 -9.96 12.40
CA LEU A 259 13.42 -10.19 12.02
C LEU A 259 13.82 -9.55 10.68
N PHE A 260 13.05 -9.79 9.63
CA PHE A 260 13.50 -9.52 8.27
C PHE A 260 12.33 -9.17 7.35
N GLY A 261 12.58 -8.40 6.29
CA GLY A 261 11.62 -8.24 5.20
C GLY A 261 12.16 -7.43 4.02
N ILE A 262 11.42 -7.51 2.91
CA ILE A 262 11.63 -6.67 1.72
C ILE A 262 10.39 -5.83 1.53
N VAL A 263 10.55 -4.51 1.66
CA VAL A 263 9.42 -3.60 1.88
C VAL A 263 9.53 -2.36 1.00
N SER A 264 8.37 -1.81 0.67
CA SER A 264 8.23 -0.45 0.15
C SER A 264 7.86 0.47 1.30
N ARG A 265 8.62 1.56 1.49
CA ARG A 265 8.28 2.56 2.51
C ARG A 265 6.98 3.27 2.12
N TYR A 266 6.03 3.36 3.05
CA TYR A 266 4.69 3.92 2.79
C TYR A 266 4.76 5.34 2.24
N TYR A 267 5.64 6.18 2.81
CA TYR A 267 5.86 7.55 2.33
C TYR A 267 6.24 7.60 0.84
N ASN A 268 7.17 6.75 0.40
CA ASN A 268 7.60 6.71 -0.99
C ASN A 268 6.49 6.21 -1.92
N VAL A 269 5.67 5.27 -1.45
CA VAL A 269 4.48 4.82 -2.19
C VAL A 269 3.48 5.98 -2.35
N GLY A 270 3.29 6.75 -1.30
CA GLY A 270 2.52 8.00 -1.30
C GLY A 270 3.03 9.02 -2.32
N GLN A 271 4.32 9.33 -2.30
CA GLN A 271 4.94 10.24 -3.28
C GLN A 271 4.75 9.75 -4.71
N PHE A 272 4.87 8.45 -4.95
CA PHE A 272 4.66 7.90 -6.28
C PHE A 272 3.20 7.98 -6.74
N ALA A 273 2.24 7.78 -5.83
CA ALA A 273 0.83 8.07 -6.11
C ALA A 273 0.62 9.58 -6.40
N GLY A 274 1.30 10.46 -5.67
CA GLY A 274 1.28 11.91 -5.88
C GLY A 274 1.82 12.30 -7.26
N TYR A 275 2.90 11.66 -7.71
CA TYR A 275 3.44 11.81 -9.07
C TYR A 275 2.41 11.49 -10.15
N LYS A 276 1.70 10.37 -9.99
CA LYS A 276 0.62 9.96 -10.91
C LYS A 276 -0.54 10.95 -10.89
N ALA A 277 -0.98 11.37 -9.70
CA ALA A 277 -2.03 12.37 -9.53
C ALA A 277 -1.67 13.71 -10.18
N LYS A 278 -0.42 14.18 -10.01
CA LYS A 278 0.08 15.40 -10.66
C LYS A 278 -0.03 15.31 -12.18
N ASN A 279 0.35 14.20 -12.80
CA ASN A 279 0.26 14.04 -14.25
C ASN A 279 -1.20 14.10 -14.76
N ILE A 280 -2.13 13.55 -13.99
CA ILE A 280 -3.58 13.60 -14.27
C ILE A 280 -4.10 15.04 -14.11
N LEU A 281 -3.84 15.68 -12.97
CA LEU A 281 -4.36 17.01 -12.64
C LEU A 281 -3.82 18.12 -13.57
N LYS A 282 -2.61 17.96 -14.10
CA LYS A 282 -2.03 18.84 -15.13
C LYS A 282 -2.52 18.53 -16.55
N GLY A 283 -3.36 17.52 -16.74
CA GLY A 283 -3.87 17.11 -18.06
C GLY A 283 -2.82 16.47 -18.98
N THR A 284 -1.65 16.11 -18.46
CA THR A 284 -0.55 15.54 -19.27
C THR A 284 -0.77 14.07 -19.62
N GLN A 285 -1.55 13.34 -18.81
CA GLN A 285 -1.87 11.94 -19.03
C GLN A 285 -3.27 11.63 -18.50
N LYS A 286 -4.00 10.72 -19.16
CA LYS A 286 -5.22 10.13 -18.60
C LYS A 286 -4.86 9.04 -17.61
N ALA A 287 -5.72 8.78 -16.63
CA ALA A 287 -5.52 7.72 -15.64
C ALA A 287 -5.35 6.33 -16.28
N SER A 288 -6.08 6.04 -17.36
CA SER A 288 -5.96 4.81 -18.18
C SER A 288 -4.56 4.59 -18.74
N ASP A 289 -3.85 5.67 -19.06
CA ASP A 289 -2.56 5.61 -19.73
C ASP A 289 -1.42 5.37 -18.73
N ILE A 290 -1.66 5.71 -17.46
CA ILE A 290 -0.70 5.54 -16.37
C ILE A 290 -0.75 4.08 -15.86
N PRO A 291 0.38 3.36 -15.84
CA PRO A 291 0.45 2.00 -15.33
C PRO A 291 0.01 1.89 -13.87
N ILE A 292 -0.61 0.77 -13.53
CA ILE A 292 -0.73 0.30 -12.15
C ILE A 292 0.53 -0.53 -11.87
N GLU A 293 1.29 -0.16 -10.85
CA GLU A 293 2.59 -0.81 -10.56
C GLU A 293 3.01 -0.55 -9.12
N SER A 294 3.96 -1.33 -8.62
CA SER A 294 4.63 -1.06 -7.35
C SER A 294 5.78 -0.08 -7.54
N LEU A 295 6.45 0.30 -6.45
CA LEU A 295 7.80 0.87 -6.57
C LEU A 295 8.73 -0.14 -7.25
N SER A 296 9.73 0.34 -7.97
CA SER A 296 10.78 -0.51 -8.55
C SER A 296 11.95 -0.75 -7.59
N GLN A 297 12.10 0.13 -6.60
CA GLN A 297 13.11 0.05 -5.57
C GLN A 297 12.47 -0.34 -4.24
N TYR A 298 13.03 -1.38 -3.62
CA TYR A 298 12.58 -1.93 -2.35
C TYR A 298 13.74 -1.93 -1.36
N SER A 299 13.43 -1.83 -0.09
CA SER A 299 14.41 -1.89 1.00
C SER A 299 14.39 -3.27 1.62
N TYR A 300 15.58 -3.88 1.74
CA TYR A 300 15.78 -4.98 2.67
C TYR A 300 15.98 -4.39 4.05
N ILE A 301 15.24 -4.85 5.06
CA ILE A 301 15.42 -4.42 6.44
C ILE A 301 15.65 -5.65 7.30
N VAL A 302 16.69 -5.60 8.14
CA VAL A 302 17.04 -6.65 9.10
C VAL A 302 17.08 -6.04 10.49
N ASN A 303 16.33 -6.62 11.42
CA ASN A 303 16.39 -6.29 12.83
C ASN A 303 17.45 -7.15 13.52
N ILE A 304 18.55 -6.53 13.95
CA ILE A 304 19.70 -7.26 14.50
C ILE A 304 19.44 -7.81 15.91
N GLU A 305 18.62 -7.13 16.72
CA GLU A 305 18.22 -7.65 18.04
C GLU A 305 17.42 -8.94 17.90
N ALA A 306 16.51 -8.98 16.92
CA ALA A 306 15.76 -10.19 16.60
C ALA A 306 16.69 -11.31 16.13
N ALA A 307 17.65 -11.00 15.26
CA ALA A 307 18.64 -11.96 14.77
C ALA A 307 19.45 -12.57 15.92
N GLN A 308 19.94 -11.73 16.83
CA GLN A 308 20.67 -12.14 18.03
C GLN A 308 19.81 -13.00 18.95
N LYS A 309 18.57 -12.59 19.23
CA LYS A 309 17.63 -13.32 20.10
C LYS A 309 17.31 -14.72 19.56
N LEU A 310 17.23 -14.84 18.23
CA LEU A 310 16.89 -16.09 17.54
C LEU A 310 18.11 -16.96 17.23
N ASP A 311 19.32 -16.46 17.47
CA ASP A 311 20.56 -17.03 16.94
C ASP A 311 20.46 -17.38 15.44
N TYR A 312 19.83 -16.48 14.68
CA TYR A 312 19.55 -16.65 13.26
C TYR A 312 19.84 -15.37 12.49
N TYR A 313 20.88 -15.42 11.66
CA TYR A 313 21.30 -14.31 10.82
C TYR A 313 21.00 -14.61 9.35
N PRO A 314 20.33 -13.69 8.62
CA PRO A 314 20.25 -13.79 7.17
C PRO A 314 21.64 -13.90 6.54
N PRO A 315 21.78 -14.55 5.37
CA PRO A 315 23.04 -14.63 4.64
C PRO A 315 23.73 -13.26 4.49
N VAL A 316 25.07 -13.25 4.54
CA VAL A 316 25.89 -12.02 4.40
C VAL A 316 25.56 -11.25 3.12
N SER A 317 25.19 -11.95 2.04
CA SER A 317 24.75 -11.34 0.78
C SER A 317 23.50 -10.47 0.94
N ILE A 318 22.57 -10.85 1.81
CA ILE A 318 21.38 -10.05 2.16
C ILE A 318 21.79 -8.93 3.12
N LEU A 319 22.55 -9.22 4.17
CA LEU A 319 22.97 -8.21 5.15
C LEU A 319 23.69 -7.02 4.51
N LYS A 320 24.54 -7.25 3.51
CA LYS A 320 25.28 -6.19 2.79
C LYS A 320 24.40 -5.18 2.06
N ILE A 321 23.19 -5.58 1.65
CA ILE A 321 22.24 -4.72 0.94
C ILE A 321 21.07 -4.29 1.83
N SER A 322 21.09 -4.69 3.10
CA SER A 322 20.02 -4.41 4.05
C SER A 322 20.30 -3.14 4.83
N GLU A 323 19.23 -2.40 5.11
CA GLU A 323 19.20 -1.51 6.26
C GLU A 323 19.16 -2.37 7.53
N VAL A 324 20.21 -2.29 8.34
CA VAL A 324 20.27 -2.99 9.62
C VAL A 324 19.80 -2.04 10.72
N ILE A 325 18.79 -2.45 11.48
CA ILE A 325 18.20 -1.66 12.57
C ILE A 325 18.33 -2.40 13.91
N GLY A 326 18.16 -1.67 15.01
CA GLY A 326 18.14 -2.27 16.35
C GLY A 326 19.54 -2.33 16.96
N ASN A 327 20.41 -1.40 16.62
CA ASN A 327 21.61 -1.18 17.43
C ASN A 327 21.22 -0.29 18.62
N SER A 328 21.87 -0.49 19.76
CA SER A 328 21.69 0.32 20.98
C SER A 328 22.00 1.83 20.81
N ASN A 329 22.37 2.27 19.60
CA ASN A 329 22.67 3.64 19.22
C ASN A 329 21.59 4.31 18.34
N ASP A 330 20.49 3.61 17.99
CA ASP A 330 19.41 4.17 17.16
C ASP A 330 18.41 5.04 17.97
N VAL A 331 18.79 5.45 19.18
CA VAL A 331 18.08 6.42 20.02
C VAL A 331 18.91 7.68 20.09
N ASN A 332 18.77 8.55 19.08
CA ASN A 332 18.98 10.00 19.19
C ASN A 332 18.31 10.73 18.02
#